data_AF-A0A3R6SV47-F1
#
_entry.id   AF-A0A3R6SV47-F1
#
_cell.length_a   1.000
_cell.length_b   1.000
_cell.length_c   1.000
_cell.angle_alpha   90.00
_cell.angle_beta   90.00
_cell.angle_gamma   90.00
#
_symmetry.space_group_name_H-M   'P 1'
#
loop_
_entity.id
_entity.type
_entity.pdbx_description
1 polymer ?
#
loop_
_entity_poly.entity_id
_entity_poly.type
_entity_poly.pdbx_seq_one_letter_code
_entity_poly.pdbx_strand_id
1 'polypeptide(L)'
;MNDLMLHRAAQLLEAEFGPQWRTVADMLGTEGLRKRVGKELTSFMAYPERGEGGNSQWRGNCSPEVVAALLRYCLDDKRYYGKDTSTFTLLDPMSGSGTSNAAADRYQVRSLLYDLNPAPAYGKGNWNALKDEVEDSADLIFFHPPYHNMIQYSGNIWGTPHPDDLSRCENYSDFLEKLNHCIRKFFLALRKGGRLAILVGDMRLHGKFYSMQNDLMRMGNFESFLVKGQFNCVSDNRTYKKPFIPIVTEYALLLKKTDSFIIPFSIRQEGVFSVQNTDILALTWHHLIRMTMESIGGRGALKDLYDLLKEHPKAKKNPHYQERIRATLYEHPDEYIPVSKGYFRLSYPVT
;
A
#
# COMPACT_ATOMS: atom_id res chain seq x y z
N MET A 1 2.13 19.64 23.54
CA MET A 1 2.92 20.85 23.27
C MET A 1 1.97 21.88 22.70
N ASN A 2 1.86 23.09 23.27
CA ASN A 2 0.94 24.11 22.76
C ASN A 2 1.55 24.77 21.50
N ASP A 3 0.74 25.21 20.54
CA ASP A 3 1.15 25.79 19.25
C ASP A 3 2.14 26.96 19.40
N LEU A 4 2.05 27.70 20.51
CA LEU A 4 2.97 28.77 20.86
C LEU A 4 4.41 28.27 21.07
N MET A 5 4.58 27.10 21.68
CA MET A 5 5.90 26.48 21.88
C MET A 5 6.49 26.00 20.55
N LEU A 6 5.66 25.46 19.65
CA LEU A 6 6.09 25.03 18.33
C LEU A 6 6.54 26.23 17.47
N HIS A 7 5.80 27.34 17.50
CA HIS A 7 6.19 28.57 16.82
C HIS A 7 7.51 29.13 17.36
N ARG A 8 7.68 29.16 18.69
CA ARG A 8 8.94 29.60 19.30
C ARG A 8 10.10 28.68 18.92
N ALA A 9 9.91 27.37 18.94
CA ALA A 9 10.94 26.42 18.53
C ALA A 9 11.34 26.62 17.06
N ALA A 10 10.37 26.79 16.15
CA ALA A 10 10.63 27.08 14.75
C ALA A 10 11.46 28.36 14.56
N GLN A 11 11.11 29.45 15.26
CA GLN A 11 11.87 30.71 15.19
C GLN A 11 13.31 30.56 15.69
N LEU A 12 13.52 29.81 16.78
CA LEU A 12 14.87 29.57 17.31
C LEU A 12 15.70 28.72 16.35
N LEU A 13 15.12 27.68 15.78
CA LEU A 13 15.79 26.82 14.80
C LEU A 13 16.11 27.60 13.51
N GLU A 14 15.20 28.45 13.05
CA GLU A 14 15.40 29.30 11.87
C GLU A 14 16.50 30.34 12.10
N ALA A 15 16.58 30.93 13.30
CA ALA A 15 17.64 31.87 13.64
C ALA A 15 19.04 31.22 13.66
N GLU A 16 19.13 29.96 14.12
CA GLU A 16 20.40 29.24 14.24
C GLU A 16 20.84 28.58 12.92
N PHE A 17 19.92 27.88 12.25
CA PHE A 17 20.22 27.04 11.07
C PHE A 17 19.82 27.68 9.74
N GLY A 18 19.26 28.89 9.76
CA GLY A 18 18.84 29.60 8.56
C GLY A 18 17.83 28.80 7.73
N PRO A 19 17.86 28.90 6.38
CA PRO A 19 16.89 28.22 5.51
C PRO A 19 16.83 26.69 5.64
N GLN A 20 17.84 26.05 6.23
CA GLN A 20 17.91 24.60 6.39
C GLN A 20 17.25 24.08 7.67
N TRP A 21 16.73 24.98 8.53
CA TRP A 21 16.23 24.60 9.85
C TRP A 21 15.17 23.51 9.82
N ARG A 22 14.28 23.51 8.82
CA ARG A 22 13.23 22.49 8.65
C ARG A 22 13.83 21.13 8.38
N THR A 23 14.79 21.06 7.46
CA THR A 23 15.52 19.85 7.13
C THR A 23 16.24 19.29 8.36
N VAL A 24 16.92 20.14 9.13
CA VAL A 24 17.60 19.74 10.38
C VAL A 24 16.59 19.17 11.38
N ALA A 25 15.46 19.86 11.58
CA ALA A 25 14.40 19.42 12.48
C ALA A 25 13.79 18.08 12.05
N ASP A 26 13.51 17.90 10.75
CA ASP A 26 12.95 16.67 10.20
C ASP A 26 13.95 15.50 10.31
N MET A 27 15.24 15.77 10.07
CA MET A 27 16.31 14.78 10.20
C MET A 27 16.46 14.29 11.64
N LEU A 28 16.50 15.22 12.61
CA LEU A 28 16.57 14.90 14.04
C LEU A 28 15.30 14.23 14.53
N GLY A 29 14.13 14.76 14.18
CA GLY A 29 12.83 14.26 14.62
C GLY A 29 12.53 12.85 14.15
N THR A 30 13.15 12.40 13.06
CA THR A 30 12.97 11.04 12.52
C THR A 30 14.14 10.10 12.80
N GLU A 31 15.22 10.56 13.43
CA GLU A 31 16.45 9.77 13.59
C GLU A 31 16.21 8.45 14.33
N GLY A 32 15.52 8.49 15.47
CA GLY A 32 15.24 7.29 16.27
C GLY A 32 14.33 6.26 15.57
N LEU A 33 13.61 6.67 14.51
CA LEU A 33 12.84 5.77 13.67
C LEU A 33 13.71 5.20 12.53
N ARG A 34 14.61 6.00 11.95
CA ARG A 34 15.45 5.61 10.82
C ARG A 34 16.69 4.81 11.20
N LYS A 35 17.15 4.94 12.46
CA LYS A 35 18.35 4.27 12.98
C LYS A 35 18.03 3.53 14.27
N ARG A 36 18.34 2.24 14.31
CA ARG A 36 18.13 1.42 15.52
C ARG A 36 19.07 0.22 15.54
N VAL A 37 19.50 -0.20 16.73
CA VAL A 37 20.35 -1.39 16.95
C VAL A 37 21.59 -1.46 16.04
N GLY A 38 22.25 -0.31 15.82
CA GLY A 38 23.44 -0.22 14.94
C GLY A 38 23.12 -0.39 13.45
N LYS A 39 21.86 -0.24 13.04
CA LYS A 39 21.41 -0.30 11.65
C LYS A 39 20.88 1.05 11.20
N GLU A 40 21.21 1.39 9.96
CA GLU A 40 20.84 2.61 9.24
C GLU A 40 19.62 2.41 8.32
N LEU A 41 19.03 1.20 8.33
CA LEU A 41 17.78 0.87 7.66
C LEU A 41 16.88 0.16 8.68
N THR A 42 15.67 0.68 8.87
CA THR A 42 14.64 0.11 9.74
C THR A 42 13.35 -0.10 8.94
N SER A 43 12.25 -0.46 9.61
CA SER A 43 10.92 -0.49 9.01
C SER A 43 10.37 0.90 8.65
N PHE A 44 11.14 1.97 8.87
CA PHE A 44 10.77 3.34 8.51
C PHE A 44 11.90 4.03 7.74
N MET A 45 11.57 4.61 6.59
CA MET A 45 12.44 5.45 5.80
C MET A 45 11.93 6.90 5.82
N ALA A 46 12.83 7.85 5.99
CA ALA A 46 12.55 9.25 5.71
C ALA A 46 13.80 9.91 5.15
N TYR A 47 13.60 10.64 4.07
CA TYR A 47 14.65 11.36 3.36
C TYR A 47 14.19 12.81 3.14
N PRO A 48 14.19 13.65 4.21
CA PRO A 48 13.87 15.08 4.08
C PRO A 48 14.77 15.75 3.02
N GLU A 49 16.04 15.34 2.99
CA GLU A 49 16.93 15.58 1.85
C GLU A 49 16.84 14.43 0.86
N ARG A 50 16.59 14.76 -0.41
CA ARG A 50 16.46 13.77 -1.47
C ARG A 50 17.76 13.00 -1.73
N GLY A 51 18.92 13.63 -1.54
CA GLY A 51 20.21 13.10 -1.98
C GLY A 51 20.44 13.25 -3.50
N GLU A 52 21.64 12.88 -3.94
CA GLU A 52 22.12 13.05 -5.31
C GLU A 52 21.83 11.82 -6.19
N GLY A 53 21.40 12.05 -7.43
CA GLY A 53 21.13 11.01 -8.43
C GLY A 53 19.71 11.03 -8.98
N GLY A 54 19.57 10.75 -10.28
CA GLY A 54 18.32 10.93 -11.02
C GLY A 54 17.88 12.40 -11.12
N ASN A 55 16.77 12.66 -11.82
CA ASN A 55 16.24 14.02 -11.98
C ASN A 55 15.11 14.29 -10.97
N SER A 56 15.26 15.33 -10.14
CA SER A 56 14.23 15.74 -9.17
C SER A 56 12.99 16.35 -9.82
N GLN A 57 13.11 16.86 -11.05
CA GLN A 57 12.00 17.35 -11.87
C GLN A 57 11.24 16.22 -12.58
N TRP A 58 11.79 15.00 -12.60
CA TRP A 58 11.05 13.84 -13.10
C TRP A 58 9.90 13.53 -12.15
N ARG A 59 8.67 13.68 -12.66
CA ARG A 59 7.45 13.47 -11.87
C ARG A 59 7.41 12.06 -11.31
N GLY A 60 7.01 11.94 -10.04
CA GLY A 60 6.88 10.65 -9.36
C GLY A 60 8.20 9.99 -8.96
N ASN A 61 9.34 10.67 -9.10
CA ASN A 61 10.62 10.08 -8.74
C ASN A 61 10.80 9.94 -7.21
N CYS A 62 11.45 8.86 -6.76
CA CYS A 62 11.80 8.68 -5.35
C CYS A 62 13.21 9.24 -5.06
N SER A 63 13.57 9.31 -3.78
CA SER A 63 14.95 9.60 -3.36
C SER A 63 15.84 8.40 -3.73
N PRO A 64 17.03 8.61 -4.34
CA PRO A 64 17.99 7.52 -4.57
C PRO A 64 18.48 6.86 -3.28
N GLU A 65 18.32 7.50 -2.12
CA GLU A 65 18.64 6.88 -0.82
C GLU A 65 17.73 5.69 -0.50
N VAL A 66 16.50 5.65 -1.04
CA VAL A 66 15.61 4.49 -0.93
C VAL A 66 16.28 3.25 -1.55
N VAL A 67 16.76 3.41 -2.79
CA VAL A 67 17.42 2.33 -3.54
C VAL A 67 18.76 1.98 -2.90
N ALA A 68 19.55 2.99 -2.52
CA ALA A 68 20.84 2.81 -1.87
C ALA A 68 20.74 2.03 -0.55
N ALA A 69 19.75 2.34 0.30
CA ALA A 69 19.57 1.67 1.57
C ALA A 69 19.20 0.19 1.40
N LEU A 70 18.30 -0.10 0.44
CA LEU A 70 17.92 -1.48 0.09
C LEU A 70 19.06 -2.26 -0.56
N LEU A 71 19.81 -1.63 -1.46
CA LEU A 71 20.99 -2.21 -2.11
C LEU A 71 22.06 -2.57 -1.09
N ARG A 72 22.41 -1.64 -0.20
CA ARG A 72 23.36 -1.86 0.90
C ARG A 72 22.91 -3.01 1.79
N TYR A 73 21.63 -3.06 2.18
CA TYR A 73 21.08 -4.17 2.95
C TYR A 73 21.27 -5.52 2.25
N CYS A 74 21.00 -5.60 0.94
CA CYS A 74 21.17 -6.83 0.16
C CYS A 74 22.64 -7.26 0.03
N LEU A 75 23.55 -6.30 -0.13
CA LEU A 75 24.99 -6.54 -0.16
C LEU A 75 25.51 -7.06 1.18
N ASP A 76 25.11 -6.42 2.27
CA ASP A 76 25.53 -6.79 3.63
C ASP A 76 25.00 -8.16 4.03
N ASP A 77 23.76 -8.51 3.68
CA ASP A 77 23.20 -9.85 3.87
C ASP A 77 24.04 -10.91 3.13
N LYS A 78 24.41 -10.67 1.88
CA LYS A 78 25.26 -11.59 1.11
C LYS A 78 26.64 -11.75 1.75
N ARG A 79 27.29 -10.64 2.13
CA ARG A 79 28.61 -10.64 2.77
C ARG A 79 28.59 -11.40 4.10
N TYR A 80 27.53 -11.21 4.91
CA TYR A 80 27.36 -11.91 6.18
C TYR A 80 27.37 -13.44 6.00
N TYR A 81 26.70 -13.95 4.97
CA TYR A 81 26.72 -15.38 4.62
C TYR A 81 27.91 -15.81 3.76
N GLY A 82 28.95 -14.98 3.63
CA GLY A 82 30.16 -15.29 2.86
C GLY A 82 29.93 -15.48 1.35
N LYS A 83 28.86 -14.87 0.80
CA LYS A 83 28.55 -14.95 -0.63
C LYS A 83 29.32 -13.91 -1.42
N ASP A 84 29.76 -14.29 -2.63
CA ASP A 84 30.38 -13.37 -3.57
C ASP A 84 29.38 -12.28 -4.03
N THR A 85 29.85 -11.03 -4.04
CA THR A 85 29.12 -9.85 -4.50
C THR A 85 29.75 -9.21 -5.73
N SER A 86 30.85 -9.75 -6.28
CA SER A 86 31.53 -9.20 -7.46
C SER A 86 30.63 -9.17 -8.71
N THR A 87 29.67 -10.11 -8.77
CA THR A 87 28.69 -10.23 -9.85
C THR A 87 27.29 -9.75 -9.44
N PHE A 88 27.19 -8.98 -8.35
CA PHE A 88 25.91 -8.45 -7.89
C PHE A 88 25.27 -7.60 -8.98
N THR A 89 24.02 -7.91 -9.33
CA THR A 89 23.25 -7.16 -10.33
C THR A 89 22.02 -6.51 -9.70
N LEU A 90 21.89 -5.19 -9.85
CA LEU A 90 20.65 -4.43 -9.66
C LEU A 90 19.91 -4.34 -10.99
N LEU A 91 18.60 -4.62 -11.01
CA LEU A 91 17.75 -4.39 -12.17
C LEU A 91 16.61 -3.44 -11.82
N ASP A 92 16.36 -2.45 -12.67
CA ASP A 92 15.24 -1.52 -12.61
C ASP A 92 14.45 -1.58 -13.92
N PRO A 93 13.23 -2.14 -13.91
CA PRO A 93 12.46 -2.32 -15.13
C PRO A 93 11.68 -1.07 -15.54
N MET A 94 11.75 0.03 -14.78
CA MET A 94 11.02 1.29 -15.02
C MET A 94 11.91 2.48 -14.64
N SER A 95 13.04 2.58 -15.34
CA SER A 95 14.20 3.39 -14.95
C SER A 95 13.94 4.90 -14.85
N GLY A 96 12.97 5.43 -15.61
CA GLY A 96 12.61 6.84 -15.62
C GLY A 96 13.82 7.75 -15.82
N SER A 97 14.19 8.48 -14.78
CA SER A 97 15.34 9.41 -14.81
C SER A 97 16.65 8.85 -14.26
N GLY A 98 16.75 7.53 -14.02
CA GLY A 98 18.01 6.88 -13.63
C GLY A 98 18.32 6.89 -12.13
N THR A 99 17.32 6.99 -11.27
CA THR A 99 17.51 6.99 -9.81
C THR A 99 18.22 5.72 -9.31
N SER A 100 17.83 4.56 -9.82
CA SER A 100 18.45 3.28 -9.46
C SER A 100 19.89 3.14 -9.99
N ASN A 101 20.19 3.73 -11.15
CA ASN A 101 21.55 3.77 -11.69
C ASN A 101 22.49 4.56 -10.78
N ALA A 102 22.09 5.76 -10.38
CA ALA A 102 22.88 6.59 -9.49
C ALA A 102 23.13 5.90 -8.13
N ALA A 103 22.17 5.11 -7.63
CA ALA A 103 22.39 4.29 -6.45
C ALA A 103 23.37 3.14 -6.72
N ALA A 104 23.28 2.45 -7.87
CA ALA A 104 24.19 1.37 -8.24
C ALA A 104 25.64 1.83 -8.37
N ASP A 105 25.86 2.96 -9.05
CA ASP A 105 27.20 3.52 -9.30
C ASP A 105 27.93 3.84 -7.99
N ARG A 106 27.20 4.36 -6.99
CA ARG A 106 27.74 4.64 -5.64
C ARG A 106 28.30 3.40 -4.94
N TYR A 107 27.78 2.22 -5.24
CA TYR A 107 28.26 0.95 -4.68
C TYR A 107 29.05 0.11 -5.70
N GLN A 108 29.37 0.67 -6.87
CA GLN A 108 30.07 -0.01 -7.96
C GLN A 108 29.40 -1.34 -8.37
N VAL A 109 28.07 -1.34 -8.35
CA VAL A 109 27.23 -2.50 -8.70
C VAL A 109 26.77 -2.38 -10.15
N ARG A 110 26.77 -3.50 -10.88
CA ARG A 110 26.18 -3.55 -12.22
C ARG A 110 24.69 -3.25 -12.15
N SER A 111 24.22 -2.24 -12.88
CA SER A 111 22.79 -1.96 -13.05
C SER A 111 22.29 -2.31 -14.45
N LEU A 112 21.10 -2.92 -14.53
CA LEU A 112 20.33 -3.14 -15.75
C LEU A 112 19.07 -2.30 -15.68
N LEU A 113 18.84 -1.48 -16.70
CA LEU A 113 17.79 -0.45 -16.67
C LEU A 113 16.95 -0.57 -17.93
N TYR A 114 15.64 -0.67 -17.75
CA TYR A 114 14.68 -0.74 -18.85
C TYR A 114 13.62 0.36 -18.71
N ASP A 115 13.03 0.77 -19.82
CA ASP A 115 11.91 1.69 -19.84
C ASP A 115 11.00 1.47 -21.05
N LEU A 116 9.70 1.72 -20.87
CA LEU A 116 8.73 1.72 -21.97
C LEU A 116 8.92 2.94 -22.87
N ASN A 117 9.39 4.06 -22.33
CA ASN A 117 9.76 5.24 -23.10
C ASN A 117 10.76 4.83 -24.21
N PRO A 118 10.54 5.19 -25.49
CA PRO A 118 11.45 4.87 -26.58
C PRO A 118 12.87 5.46 -26.43
N ALA A 119 12.99 6.59 -25.73
CA ALA A 119 14.25 7.30 -25.53
C ALA A 119 14.40 7.70 -24.05
N PRO A 120 14.65 6.73 -23.14
CA PRO A 120 14.86 7.05 -21.74
C PRO A 120 16.22 7.71 -21.56
N ALA A 121 16.37 8.50 -20.50
CA ALA A 121 17.65 9.12 -20.17
C ALA A 121 18.71 8.07 -19.78
N TYR A 122 18.28 6.91 -19.29
CA TYR A 122 19.13 5.82 -18.84
C TYR A 122 18.52 4.48 -19.26
N GLY A 123 19.35 3.53 -19.69
CA GLY A 123 18.91 2.17 -20.00
C GLY A 123 18.35 1.94 -21.41
N LYS A 124 17.72 0.78 -21.59
CA LYS A 124 17.10 0.34 -22.85
C LYS A 124 15.66 0.84 -22.93
N GLY A 125 15.38 1.68 -23.92
CA GLY A 125 14.02 2.10 -24.27
C GLY A 125 13.25 1.07 -25.09
N ASN A 126 11.97 1.34 -25.32
CA ASN A 126 11.03 0.44 -26.00
C ASN A 126 10.94 -0.95 -25.35
N TRP A 127 11.24 -1.05 -24.05
CA TRP A 127 11.11 -2.31 -23.33
C TRP A 127 9.80 -2.33 -22.55
N ASN A 128 8.95 -3.30 -22.87
CA ASN A 128 7.60 -3.40 -22.39
C ASN A 128 7.48 -4.44 -21.27
N ALA A 129 7.26 -3.96 -20.04
CA ALA A 129 7.13 -4.82 -18.87
C ALA A 129 6.02 -5.88 -18.98
N LEU A 130 4.98 -5.64 -19.79
CA LEU A 130 3.88 -6.58 -19.98
C LEU A 130 4.16 -7.63 -21.06
N LYS A 131 5.06 -7.36 -22.02
CA LYS A 131 5.21 -8.15 -23.24
C LYS A 131 6.60 -8.73 -23.47
N ASP A 132 7.64 -7.96 -23.18
CA ASP A 132 9.01 -8.37 -23.52
C ASP A 132 9.57 -9.34 -22.49
N GLU A 133 10.57 -10.14 -22.84
CA GLU A 133 11.23 -11.01 -21.87
C GLU A 133 12.24 -10.23 -21.00
N VAL A 134 12.51 -10.75 -19.79
CA VAL A 134 13.66 -10.32 -18.98
C VAL A 134 14.79 -11.29 -19.25
N GLU A 135 15.76 -10.86 -20.06
CA GLU A 135 16.86 -11.72 -20.52
C GLU A 135 17.91 -11.98 -19.41
N ASP A 136 18.03 -11.05 -18.45
CA ASP A 136 19.01 -11.11 -17.39
C ASP A 136 18.44 -11.63 -16.05
N SER A 137 19.30 -12.15 -15.19
CA SER A 137 18.97 -12.43 -13.79
C SER A 137 19.63 -11.43 -12.84
N ALA A 138 18.93 -11.08 -11.76
CA ALA A 138 19.37 -10.05 -10.80
C ALA A 138 19.35 -10.52 -9.34
N ASP A 139 20.15 -9.85 -8.51
CA ASP A 139 20.20 -10.07 -7.06
C ASP A 139 19.26 -9.12 -6.30
N LEU A 140 19.08 -7.92 -6.83
CA LEU A 140 18.06 -6.97 -6.41
C LEU A 140 17.31 -6.49 -7.65
N ILE A 141 15.99 -6.58 -7.64
CA ILE A 141 15.14 -5.86 -8.59
C ILE A 141 14.44 -4.76 -7.80
N PHE A 142 14.66 -3.51 -8.18
CA PHE A 142 13.94 -2.38 -7.62
C PHE A 142 12.81 -1.99 -8.58
N PHE A 143 11.57 -2.23 -8.17
CA PHE A 143 10.39 -2.02 -8.98
C PHE A 143 9.56 -0.87 -8.42
N HIS A 144 9.55 0.25 -9.15
CA HIS A 144 8.80 1.46 -8.81
C HIS A 144 7.84 1.81 -9.95
N PRO A 145 6.65 1.20 -10.01
CA PRO A 145 5.74 1.33 -11.14
C PRO A 145 5.07 2.72 -11.20
N PRO A 146 4.60 3.15 -12.38
CA PRO A 146 3.57 4.18 -12.47
C PRO A 146 2.30 3.77 -11.72
N TYR A 147 1.87 4.59 -10.76
CA TYR A 147 0.72 4.31 -9.88
C TYR A 147 -0.62 4.64 -10.55
N HIS A 148 -1.09 3.75 -11.44
CA HIS A 148 -2.32 3.96 -12.20
C HIS A 148 -2.38 5.41 -12.75
N ASN A 149 -3.53 6.09 -12.70
CA ASN A 149 -3.70 7.41 -13.26
C ASN A 149 -3.20 8.58 -12.39
N MET A 150 -2.40 8.34 -11.32
CA MET A 150 -1.85 9.42 -10.50
C MET A 150 -0.95 10.37 -11.31
N ILE A 151 -0.15 9.80 -12.20
CA ILE A 151 0.70 10.52 -13.16
C ILE A 151 0.66 9.73 -14.46
N GLN A 152 0.09 10.32 -15.50
CA GLN A 152 0.11 9.74 -16.84
C GLN A 152 1.44 10.07 -17.53
N TYR A 153 2.21 9.06 -17.92
CA TYR A 153 3.56 9.24 -18.47
C TYR A 153 3.59 9.31 -20.00
N SER A 154 3.19 8.23 -20.69
CA SER A 154 3.05 8.28 -22.15
C SER A 154 2.09 9.41 -22.53
N GLY A 155 2.21 10.01 -23.72
CA GLY A 155 1.38 11.11 -24.22
C GLY A 155 1.44 12.45 -23.45
N ASN A 156 1.96 12.49 -22.22
CA ASN A 156 2.02 13.71 -21.40
C ASN A 156 3.46 14.08 -21.00
N ILE A 157 4.29 13.09 -20.69
CA ILE A 157 5.71 13.25 -20.34
C ILE A 157 6.60 12.83 -21.52
N TRP A 158 6.21 11.80 -22.27
CA TRP A 158 6.93 11.34 -23.45
C TRP A 158 5.98 10.79 -24.53
N GLY A 159 6.36 10.91 -25.79
CA GLY A 159 5.71 10.26 -26.94
C GLY A 159 4.20 10.47 -27.04
N THR A 160 3.51 9.46 -27.59
CA THR A 160 2.05 9.39 -27.72
C THR A 160 1.48 8.38 -26.73
N PRO A 161 0.15 8.31 -26.56
CA PRO A 161 -0.43 7.30 -25.70
C PRO A 161 -0.11 5.85 -26.04
N HIS A 162 0.43 5.15 -25.05
CA HIS A 162 0.79 3.74 -25.16
C HIS A 162 -0.21 2.89 -24.35
N PRO A 163 -0.82 1.84 -24.95
CA PRO A 163 -1.83 1.02 -24.28
C PRO A 163 -1.28 0.18 -23.12
N ASP A 164 0.01 -0.15 -23.17
CA ASP A 164 0.70 -0.94 -22.12
C ASP A 164 1.37 -0.08 -21.03
N ASP A 165 1.14 1.24 -21.04
CA ASP A 165 1.58 2.11 -19.95
C ASP A 165 0.70 1.86 -18.71
N LEU A 166 1.30 1.41 -17.61
CA LEU A 166 0.58 1.15 -16.35
C LEU A 166 -0.17 2.39 -15.84
N SER A 167 0.27 3.59 -16.20
CA SER A 167 -0.44 4.82 -15.84
C SER A 167 -1.73 5.09 -16.63
N ARG A 168 -1.99 4.28 -17.65
CA ARG A 168 -3.14 4.40 -18.56
C ARG A 168 -4.08 3.21 -18.54
N CYS A 169 -3.98 2.37 -17.51
CA CYS A 169 -4.94 1.30 -17.29
C CYS A 169 -6.37 1.85 -17.20
N GLU A 170 -7.34 1.07 -17.65
CA GLU A 170 -8.74 1.51 -17.77
C GLU A 170 -9.36 1.81 -16.41
N ASN A 171 -9.02 0.99 -15.42
CA ASN A 171 -9.48 1.10 -14.05
C ASN A 171 -8.47 0.44 -13.10
N TYR A 172 -8.72 0.54 -11.79
CA TYR A 172 -7.82 0.00 -10.78
C TYR A 172 -7.67 -1.53 -10.83
N SER A 173 -8.70 -2.26 -11.27
CA SER A 173 -8.63 -3.73 -11.41
C SER A 173 -7.70 -4.12 -12.57
N ASP A 174 -7.83 -3.48 -13.72
CA ASP A 174 -6.93 -3.65 -14.88
C ASP A 174 -5.48 -3.32 -14.48
N PHE A 175 -5.28 -2.22 -13.74
CA PHE A 175 -3.98 -1.86 -13.18
C PHE A 175 -3.40 -2.95 -12.27
N LEU A 176 -4.18 -3.47 -11.31
CA LEU A 176 -3.70 -4.51 -10.40
C LEU A 176 -3.36 -5.82 -11.11
N GLU A 177 -4.14 -6.21 -12.12
CA GLU A 177 -3.86 -7.40 -12.92
C GLU A 177 -2.51 -7.28 -13.64
N LYS A 178 -2.30 -6.17 -14.35
CA LYS A 178 -1.04 -5.85 -15.05
C LYS A 178 0.14 -5.70 -14.09
N LEU A 179 -0.06 -5.04 -12.95
CA LEU A 179 0.96 -4.91 -11.91
C LEU A 179 1.38 -6.29 -11.35
N ASN A 180 0.40 -7.15 -11.06
CA ASN A 180 0.66 -8.50 -10.54
C ASN A 180 1.37 -9.39 -11.57
N HIS A 181 1.06 -9.24 -12.86
CA HIS A 181 1.82 -9.88 -13.94
C HIS A 181 3.30 -9.46 -13.92
N CYS A 182 3.57 -8.14 -13.84
CA CYS A 182 4.93 -7.61 -13.70
C CYS A 182 5.63 -8.17 -12.45
N ILE A 183 4.98 -8.19 -11.29
CA ILE A 183 5.54 -8.73 -10.04
C ILE A 183 5.96 -10.19 -10.21
N ARG A 184 5.13 -11.05 -10.82
CA ARG A 184 5.48 -12.46 -11.09
C ARG A 184 6.72 -12.55 -11.97
N LYS A 185 6.70 -11.85 -13.10
CA LYS A 185 7.78 -11.83 -14.09
C LYS A 185 9.11 -11.41 -13.46
N PHE A 186 9.12 -10.30 -12.71
CA PHE A 186 10.32 -9.82 -12.04
C PHE A 186 10.79 -10.76 -10.93
N PHE A 187 9.88 -11.28 -10.12
CA PHE A 187 10.26 -12.23 -9.09
C PHE A 187 10.92 -13.49 -9.68
N LEU A 188 10.42 -14.00 -10.81
CA LEU A 188 11.01 -15.15 -11.50
C LEU A 188 12.43 -14.86 -12.01
N ALA A 189 12.72 -13.64 -12.45
CA ALA A 189 14.05 -13.19 -12.88
C ALA A 189 15.08 -13.04 -11.74
N LEU A 190 14.65 -13.14 -10.46
CA LEU A 190 15.59 -13.13 -9.35
C LEU A 190 16.45 -14.39 -9.31
N ARG A 191 17.72 -14.20 -8.96
CA ARG A 191 18.62 -15.29 -8.52
C ARG A 191 18.17 -15.84 -7.17
N LYS A 192 18.57 -17.08 -6.83
CA LYS A 192 18.30 -17.66 -5.51
C LYS A 192 18.93 -16.80 -4.41
N GLY A 193 18.12 -16.39 -3.44
CA GLY A 193 18.47 -15.45 -2.38
C GLY A 193 18.33 -13.98 -2.76
N GLY A 194 17.95 -13.67 -4.00
CA GLY A 194 17.69 -12.31 -4.47
C GLY A 194 16.39 -11.74 -3.92
N ARG A 195 16.23 -10.42 -4.05
CA ARG A 195 15.10 -9.65 -3.53
C ARG A 195 14.43 -8.81 -4.60
N LEU A 196 13.10 -8.81 -4.62
CA LEU A 196 12.28 -7.84 -5.35
C LEU A 196 11.80 -6.81 -4.33
N ALA A 197 12.27 -5.57 -4.48
CA ALA A 197 11.81 -4.44 -3.70
C ALA A 197 10.76 -3.67 -4.52
N ILE A 198 9.52 -3.63 -4.05
CA ILE A 198 8.41 -2.95 -4.72
C ILE A 198 8.09 -1.67 -3.96
N LEU A 199 8.31 -0.51 -4.56
CA LEU A 199 7.91 0.79 -3.99
C LEU A 199 6.55 1.20 -4.56
N VAL A 200 5.54 1.35 -3.71
CA VAL A 200 4.19 1.79 -4.09
C VAL A 200 3.61 2.81 -3.12
N GLY A 201 2.79 3.72 -3.62
CA GLY A 201 2.00 4.67 -2.82
C GLY A 201 0.51 4.34 -2.89
N ASP A 202 -0.20 4.52 -1.79
CA ASP A 202 -1.67 4.41 -1.79
C ASP A 202 -2.30 5.62 -2.51
N MET A 203 -3.52 5.45 -3.01
CA MET A 203 -4.23 6.51 -3.73
C MET A 203 -5.65 6.73 -3.21
N ARG A 204 -6.15 7.96 -3.37
CA ARG A 204 -7.56 8.28 -3.13
C ARG A 204 -8.16 8.92 -4.38
N LEU A 205 -9.13 8.24 -4.98
CA LEU A 205 -9.78 8.66 -6.21
C LEU A 205 -11.29 8.70 -5.99
N HIS A 206 -11.93 9.84 -6.32
CA HIS A 206 -13.36 10.09 -6.11
C HIS A 206 -13.85 9.76 -4.68
N GLY A 207 -13.00 10.00 -3.67
CA GLY A 207 -13.31 9.73 -2.27
C GLY A 207 -13.05 8.28 -1.82
N LYS A 208 -12.86 7.33 -2.73
CA LYS A 208 -12.50 5.94 -2.42
C LYS A 208 -10.99 5.81 -2.18
N PHE A 209 -10.62 5.10 -1.12
CA PHE A 209 -9.24 4.76 -0.80
C PHE A 209 -8.87 3.44 -1.46
N TYR A 210 -7.67 3.39 -2.05
CA TYR A 210 -7.11 2.22 -2.69
C TYR A 210 -5.74 1.97 -2.08
N SER A 211 -5.56 0.79 -1.47
CA SER A 211 -4.32 0.44 -0.78
C SER A 211 -3.48 -0.49 -1.63
N MET A 212 -2.64 0.08 -2.50
CA MET A 212 -1.87 -0.70 -3.48
C MET A 212 -0.99 -1.75 -2.81
N GLN A 213 -0.36 -1.40 -1.69
CA GLN A 213 0.50 -2.30 -0.92
C GLN A 213 -0.24 -3.52 -0.35
N ASN A 214 -1.54 -3.36 -0.07
CA ASN A 214 -2.41 -4.41 0.44
C ASN A 214 -3.02 -5.25 -0.69
N ASP A 215 -3.22 -4.64 -1.86
CA ASP A 215 -3.94 -5.25 -2.98
C ASP A 215 -3.03 -6.03 -3.94
N LEU A 216 -1.75 -5.66 -4.03
CA LEU A 216 -0.78 -6.39 -4.83
C LEU A 216 -0.58 -7.82 -4.33
N MET A 217 -0.17 -8.70 -5.24
CA MET A 217 0.26 -10.03 -4.87
C MET A 217 1.68 -10.03 -4.28
N ARG A 218 1.97 -11.02 -3.45
CA ARG A 218 3.30 -11.24 -2.88
C ARG A 218 3.82 -12.58 -3.36
N MET A 219 5.06 -12.57 -3.82
CA MET A 219 5.82 -13.74 -4.28
C MET A 219 6.97 -13.98 -3.31
N GLY A 220 7.29 -15.23 -3.03
CA GLY A 220 8.35 -15.60 -2.10
C GLY A 220 8.07 -15.21 -0.65
N ASN A 221 9.13 -15.15 0.14
CA ASN A 221 9.04 -14.77 1.53
C ASN A 221 8.90 -13.25 1.64
N PHE A 222 7.91 -12.79 2.39
CA PHE A 222 7.74 -11.38 2.71
C PHE A 222 8.74 -10.99 3.81
N GLU A 223 9.93 -10.55 3.40
CA GLU A 223 11.08 -10.36 4.29
C GLU A 223 10.96 -9.09 5.13
N SER A 224 10.45 -8.01 4.55
CA SER A 224 10.22 -6.76 5.27
C SER A 224 9.16 -5.89 4.61
N PHE A 225 8.52 -5.07 5.42
CA PHE A 225 7.62 -3.99 5.02
C PHE A 225 8.16 -2.68 5.58
N LEU A 226 8.47 -1.74 4.70
CA LEU A 226 9.08 -0.47 5.07
C LEU A 226 8.15 0.67 4.72
N VAL A 227 7.86 1.53 5.69
CA VAL A 227 7.06 2.74 5.51
C VAL A 227 7.99 3.90 5.18
N LYS A 228 7.77 4.58 4.05
CA LYS A 228 8.54 5.75 3.63
C LYS A 228 7.73 7.02 3.83
N GLY A 229 8.19 7.92 4.69
CA GLY A 229 7.63 9.27 4.80
C GLY A 229 7.79 10.05 3.50
N GLN A 230 6.74 10.76 3.09
CA GLN A 230 6.79 11.68 1.97
C GLN A 230 7.11 13.11 2.43
N PHE A 231 7.89 13.82 1.61
CA PHE A 231 8.31 15.20 1.86
C PHE A 231 8.11 15.99 0.55
N ASN A 232 7.74 17.27 0.67
CA ASN A 232 7.60 18.21 -0.45
C ASN A 232 6.59 17.75 -1.53
N CYS A 233 5.40 17.32 -1.12
CA CYS A 233 4.37 16.85 -2.02
C CYS A 233 3.62 18.02 -2.67
N VAL A 234 3.25 17.88 -3.96
CA VAL A 234 2.46 18.89 -4.69
C VAL A 234 1.11 19.19 -4.01
N SER A 235 0.58 18.22 -3.26
CA SER A 235 -0.67 18.34 -2.51
C SER A 235 -0.56 19.14 -1.22
N ASP A 236 0.64 19.45 -0.72
CA ASP A 236 0.83 20.04 0.62
C ASP A 236 0.16 21.42 0.77
N ASN A 237 -0.06 22.12 -0.34
CA ASN A 237 -0.72 23.43 -0.37
C ASN A 237 -2.24 23.36 -0.61
N ARG A 238 -2.86 22.16 -0.58
CA ARG A 238 -4.29 21.97 -0.85
C ARG A 238 -5.08 21.78 0.43
N THR A 239 -6.21 22.48 0.55
CA THR A 239 -7.18 22.30 1.64
C THR A 239 -8.48 21.72 1.09
N TYR A 240 -9.03 20.70 1.76
CA TYR A 240 -10.27 20.04 1.38
C TYR A 240 -11.34 20.22 2.46
N LYS A 241 -12.58 20.50 2.06
CA LYS A 241 -13.72 20.65 3.00
C LYS A 241 -14.19 19.32 3.58
N LYS A 242 -14.15 18.24 2.78
CA LYS A 242 -14.59 16.90 3.22
C LYS A 242 -13.54 16.30 4.17
N PRO A 243 -13.92 15.76 5.33
CA PRO A 243 -12.98 15.07 6.21
C PRO A 243 -12.43 13.81 5.53
N PHE A 244 -11.12 13.64 5.61
CA PHE A 244 -10.41 12.43 5.19
C PHE A 244 -9.06 12.35 5.90
N ILE A 245 -8.43 11.18 5.89
CA ILE A 245 -7.06 10.98 6.39
C ILE A 245 -6.11 11.17 5.19
N PRO A 246 -5.21 12.18 5.22
CA PRO A 246 -4.21 12.39 4.18
C PRO A 246 -3.22 11.23 4.10
N ILE A 247 -2.78 10.92 2.89
CA ILE A 247 -1.71 9.96 2.64
C ILE A 247 -0.39 10.74 2.71
N VAL A 248 0.48 10.34 3.63
CA VAL A 248 1.80 10.97 3.84
C VAL A 248 2.94 9.97 3.71
N THR A 249 2.64 8.77 3.20
CA THR A 249 3.56 7.64 3.15
C THR A 249 3.49 6.89 1.83
N GLU A 250 4.63 6.37 1.41
CA GLU A 250 4.76 5.27 0.45
C GLU A 250 5.25 4.02 1.18
N TYR A 251 5.25 2.88 0.52
CA TYR A 251 5.63 1.59 1.10
C TYR A 251 6.59 0.85 0.19
N ALA A 252 7.69 0.36 0.77
CA ALA A 252 8.59 -0.57 0.10
C ALA A 252 8.37 -1.98 0.65
N LEU A 253 7.95 -2.90 -0.21
CA LEU A 253 7.77 -4.32 0.11
C LEU A 253 9.00 -5.08 -0.35
N LEU A 254 9.65 -5.80 0.55
CA LEU A 254 10.82 -6.61 0.23
C LEU A 254 10.45 -8.09 0.17
N LEU A 255 10.49 -8.64 -1.03
CA LEU A 255 10.13 -10.03 -1.34
C LEU A 255 11.39 -10.84 -1.66
N LYS A 256 11.64 -11.93 -0.93
CA LYS A 256 12.85 -12.74 -1.08
C LYS A 256 12.57 -14.08 -1.76
N LYS A 257 13.37 -14.40 -2.78
CA LYS A 257 13.37 -15.71 -3.45
C LYS A 257 14.27 -16.69 -2.72
N THR A 258 13.73 -17.40 -1.74
CA THR A 258 14.52 -18.34 -0.93
C THR A 258 14.85 -19.63 -1.64
N ASP A 259 13.96 -20.11 -2.52
CA ASP A 259 14.17 -21.30 -3.34
C ASP A 259 13.98 -21.01 -4.84
N SER A 260 14.61 -21.82 -5.69
CA SER A 260 14.58 -21.65 -7.14
C SER A 260 13.27 -22.13 -7.76
N PHE A 261 12.65 -23.17 -7.20
CA PHE A 261 11.49 -23.85 -7.80
C PHE A 261 10.26 -23.86 -6.91
N ILE A 262 10.43 -23.77 -5.59
CA ILE A 262 9.32 -23.71 -4.63
C ILE A 262 9.11 -22.26 -4.20
N ILE A 263 8.15 -21.59 -4.83
CA ILE A 263 7.86 -20.18 -4.61
C ILE A 263 6.51 -20.06 -3.89
N PRO A 264 6.46 -19.74 -2.59
CA PRO A 264 5.20 -19.40 -1.94
C PRO A 264 4.65 -18.10 -2.53
N PHE A 265 3.35 -17.95 -2.55
CA PHE A 265 2.71 -16.71 -2.99
C PHE A 265 1.42 -16.45 -2.22
N SER A 266 1.02 -15.18 -2.16
CA SER A 266 -0.28 -14.76 -1.63
C SER A 266 -0.93 -13.76 -2.58
N ILE A 267 -2.21 -13.94 -2.84
CA ILE A 267 -3.03 -13.03 -3.65
C ILE A 267 -4.23 -12.63 -2.80
N ARG A 268 -4.53 -11.33 -2.78
CA ARG A 268 -5.75 -10.83 -2.15
C ARG A 268 -6.95 -11.16 -3.04
N GLN A 269 -7.98 -11.76 -2.46
CA GLN A 269 -9.28 -11.93 -3.10
C GLN A 269 -10.27 -10.97 -2.46
N GLU A 270 -11.06 -10.31 -3.30
CA GLU A 270 -12.19 -9.50 -2.88
C GLU A 270 -13.49 -10.25 -3.15
N GLY A 271 -14.49 -10.01 -2.31
CA GLY A 271 -15.81 -10.59 -2.45
C GLY A 271 -16.83 -9.83 -1.62
N VAL A 272 -18.10 -10.09 -1.92
CA VAL A 272 -19.23 -9.54 -1.17
C VAL A 272 -20.16 -10.71 -0.86
N PHE A 273 -20.71 -10.73 0.35
CA PHE A 273 -21.78 -11.66 0.70
C PHE A 273 -22.90 -10.91 1.40
N SER A 274 -24.12 -11.43 1.26
CA SER A 274 -25.28 -10.91 1.97
C SER A 274 -25.48 -11.69 3.26
N VAL A 275 -25.36 -11.00 4.39
CA VAL A 275 -25.71 -11.55 5.72
C VAL A 275 -27.19 -11.94 5.75
N GLN A 276 -28.08 -11.22 5.06
CA GLN A 276 -29.51 -11.51 5.00
C GLN A 276 -29.82 -12.90 4.43
N ASN A 277 -28.93 -13.43 3.58
CA ASN A 277 -29.14 -14.69 2.87
C ASN A 277 -28.15 -15.79 3.31
N THR A 278 -27.30 -15.54 4.31
CA THR A 278 -26.19 -16.43 4.67
C THR A 278 -26.08 -16.62 6.18
N ASP A 279 -26.09 -17.87 6.64
CA ASP A 279 -25.82 -18.23 8.05
C ASP A 279 -24.38 -18.74 8.21
N ILE A 280 -23.44 -17.80 8.37
CA ILE A 280 -22.05 -18.11 8.73
C ILE A 280 -21.95 -18.45 10.22
N LEU A 281 -20.95 -19.26 10.59
CA LEU A 281 -20.79 -19.74 11.98
C LEU A 281 -20.70 -18.60 13.01
N ALA A 282 -20.08 -17.48 12.63
CA ALA A 282 -19.93 -16.30 13.48
C ALA A 282 -21.20 -15.45 13.65
N LEU A 283 -22.25 -15.70 12.85
CA LEU A 283 -23.49 -14.92 12.91
C LEU A 283 -24.35 -15.38 14.08
N THR A 284 -24.40 -14.61 15.16
CA THR A 284 -25.28 -14.87 16.31
C THR A 284 -26.71 -14.35 16.05
N TRP A 285 -27.68 -14.80 16.84
CA TRP A 285 -29.03 -14.24 16.79
C TRP A 285 -29.06 -12.75 17.12
N HIS A 286 -28.26 -12.31 18.11
CA HIS A 286 -28.14 -10.90 18.47
C HIS A 286 -27.65 -10.06 17.28
N HIS A 287 -26.59 -10.50 16.61
CA HIS A 287 -26.07 -9.83 15.42
C HIS A 287 -27.12 -9.75 14.30
N LEU A 288 -27.75 -10.88 13.97
CA LEU A 288 -28.75 -10.96 12.91
C LEU A 288 -29.94 -10.03 13.20
N ILE A 289 -30.49 -10.06 14.41
CA ILE A 289 -31.64 -9.24 14.80
C ILE A 289 -31.27 -7.75 14.80
N ARG A 290 -30.09 -7.38 15.33
CA ARG A 290 -29.59 -5.99 15.29
C ARG A 290 -29.49 -5.49 13.85
N MET A 291 -28.86 -6.25 12.95
CA MET A 291 -28.72 -5.88 11.54
C MET A 291 -30.07 -5.80 10.81
N THR A 292 -31.02 -6.68 11.15
CA THR A 292 -32.39 -6.58 10.62
C THR A 292 -33.08 -5.32 11.12
N MET A 293 -32.98 -4.99 12.40
CA MET A 293 -33.53 -3.71 12.92
C MET A 293 -32.88 -2.49 12.26
N GLU A 294 -31.56 -2.51 12.03
CA GLU A 294 -30.87 -1.44 11.28
C GLU A 294 -31.45 -1.28 9.87
N SER A 295 -31.68 -2.40 9.17
CA SER A 295 -32.21 -2.37 7.79
C SER A 295 -33.62 -1.76 7.66
N ILE A 296 -34.38 -1.68 8.76
CA ILE A 296 -35.73 -1.08 8.83
C ILE A 296 -35.75 0.26 9.58
N GLY A 297 -34.61 0.92 9.75
CA GLY A 297 -34.50 2.25 10.36
C GLY A 297 -34.41 2.24 11.89
N GLY A 298 -33.95 1.15 12.49
CA GLY A 298 -33.62 1.04 13.91
C GLY A 298 -34.82 0.88 14.84
N ARG A 299 -36.04 0.70 14.31
CA ARG A 299 -37.27 0.49 15.08
C ARG A 299 -38.19 -0.47 14.35
N GLY A 300 -38.92 -1.31 15.08
CA GLY A 300 -39.84 -2.25 14.47
C GLY A 300 -40.66 -3.05 15.47
N ALA A 301 -41.75 -3.65 14.99
CA ALA A 301 -42.50 -4.59 15.79
C ALA A 301 -41.78 -5.94 15.86
N LEU A 302 -41.93 -6.64 16.97
CA LEU A 302 -41.44 -8.01 17.14
C LEU A 302 -41.93 -8.94 16.03
N LYS A 303 -43.17 -8.73 15.54
CA LYS A 303 -43.75 -9.50 14.45
C LYS A 303 -43.04 -9.25 13.12
N ASP A 304 -42.65 -8.00 12.84
CA ASP A 304 -41.92 -7.65 11.61
C ASP A 304 -40.58 -8.40 11.56
N LEU A 305 -39.90 -8.52 12.70
CA LEU A 305 -38.66 -9.31 12.80
C LEU A 305 -38.89 -10.79 12.52
N TYR A 306 -40.04 -11.35 12.93
CA TYR A 306 -40.37 -12.74 12.61
C TYR A 306 -40.55 -12.93 11.11
N ASP A 307 -41.32 -12.04 10.47
CA ASP A 307 -41.63 -12.14 9.05
C ASP A 307 -40.38 -11.90 8.18
N LEU A 308 -39.54 -10.92 8.54
CA LEU A 308 -38.29 -10.61 7.84
C LEU A 308 -37.24 -11.73 7.94
N LEU A 309 -37.18 -12.42 9.08
CA LEU A 309 -36.17 -13.45 9.32
C LEU A 309 -36.65 -14.87 9.03
N LYS A 310 -37.94 -15.09 8.78
CA LYS A 310 -38.51 -16.42 8.54
C LYS A 310 -37.76 -17.23 7.49
N GLU A 311 -37.38 -16.58 6.38
CA GLU A 311 -36.68 -17.24 5.27
C GLU A 311 -35.16 -17.31 5.45
N HIS A 312 -34.61 -16.65 6.47
CA HIS A 312 -33.18 -16.64 6.74
C HIS A 312 -32.69 -18.06 7.06
N PRO A 313 -31.52 -18.51 6.53
CA PRO A 313 -31.03 -19.88 6.76
C PRO A 313 -30.92 -20.26 8.24
N LYS A 314 -30.55 -19.30 9.10
CA LYS A 314 -30.51 -19.47 10.56
C LYS A 314 -31.89 -19.75 11.20
N ALA A 315 -32.95 -19.12 10.69
CA ALA A 315 -34.32 -19.38 11.14
C ALA A 315 -34.81 -20.73 10.63
N LYS A 316 -34.51 -21.09 9.38
CA LYS A 316 -34.86 -22.41 8.81
C LYS A 316 -34.28 -23.58 9.60
N LYS A 317 -33.10 -23.41 10.20
CA LYS A 317 -32.44 -24.42 11.06
C LYS A 317 -32.98 -24.46 12.49
N ASN A 318 -33.83 -23.52 12.90
CA ASN A 318 -34.36 -23.44 14.26
C ASN A 318 -35.90 -23.40 14.23
N PRO A 319 -36.60 -24.50 14.58
CA PRO A 319 -38.07 -24.52 14.58
C PRO A 319 -38.68 -23.50 15.56
N HIS A 320 -37.93 -23.06 16.57
CA HIS A 320 -38.32 -22.06 17.58
C HIS A 320 -37.66 -20.69 17.34
N TYR A 321 -37.48 -20.30 16.07
CA TYR A 321 -36.80 -19.06 15.74
C TYR A 321 -37.51 -17.81 16.31
N GLN A 322 -38.84 -17.81 16.40
CA GLN A 322 -39.59 -16.67 16.94
C GLN A 322 -39.37 -16.49 18.44
N GLU A 323 -39.34 -17.59 19.21
CA GLU A 323 -38.99 -17.59 20.62
C GLU A 323 -37.56 -17.15 20.82
N ARG A 324 -36.63 -17.62 19.97
CA ARG A 324 -35.23 -17.23 20.04
C ARG A 324 -35.02 -15.76 19.72
N ILE A 325 -35.74 -15.20 18.74
CA ILE A 325 -35.73 -13.77 18.45
C ILE A 325 -36.22 -12.99 19.68
N ARG A 326 -37.36 -13.40 20.25
CA ARG A 326 -37.93 -12.77 21.44
C ARG A 326 -36.98 -12.81 22.63
N ALA A 327 -36.42 -13.97 22.93
CA ALA A 327 -35.46 -14.17 24.01
C ALA A 327 -34.25 -13.24 23.84
N THR A 328 -33.71 -13.14 22.62
CA THR A 328 -32.56 -12.28 22.34
C THR A 328 -32.85 -10.80 22.62
N LEU A 329 -34.05 -10.29 22.28
CA LEU A 329 -34.40 -8.90 22.61
C LEU A 329 -34.42 -8.65 24.12
N TYR A 330 -34.95 -9.60 24.91
CA TYR A 330 -35.01 -9.48 26.37
C TYR A 330 -33.68 -9.74 27.08
N GLU A 331 -32.80 -10.56 26.50
CA GLU A 331 -31.45 -10.81 27.00
C GLU A 331 -30.51 -9.61 26.82
N HIS A 332 -30.85 -8.66 25.94
CA HIS A 332 -30.05 -7.46 25.64
C HIS A 332 -30.86 -6.16 25.83
N PRO A 333 -31.34 -5.86 27.04
CA PRO A 333 -32.24 -4.72 27.29
C PRO A 333 -31.59 -3.35 27.08
N ASP A 334 -30.26 -3.25 27.18
CA ASP A 334 -29.52 -2.00 26.93
C ASP A 334 -29.38 -1.68 25.44
N GLU A 335 -29.58 -2.66 24.57
CA GLU A 335 -29.49 -2.52 23.11
C GLU A 335 -30.86 -2.40 22.45
N TYR A 336 -31.87 -3.13 22.97
CA TYR A 336 -33.23 -3.16 22.44
C TYR A 336 -34.22 -2.53 23.41
N ILE A 337 -34.46 -1.23 23.25
CA ILE A 337 -35.32 -0.46 24.15
C ILE A 337 -36.80 -0.68 23.78
N PRO A 338 -37.64 -1.18 24.70
CA PRO A 338 -39.08 -1.28 24.45
C PRO A 338 -39.69 0.12 24.36
N VAL A 339 -40.45 0.36 23.28
CA VAL A 339 -41.17 1.63 23.05
C VAL A 339 -42.64 1.49 23.43
N SER A 340 -43.22 0.34 23.11
CA SER A 340 -44.58 -0.05 23.47
C SER A 340 -44.68 -1.57 23.43
N LYS A 341 -45.86 -2.12 23.75
CA LYS A 341 -46.06 -3.57 23.80
C LYS A 341 -45.71 -4.22 22.45
N GLY A 342 -44.65 -5.02 22.43
CA GLY A 342 -44.17 -5.73 21.24
C GLY A 342 -43.45 -4.85 20.22
N TYR A 343 -43.06 -3.63 20.59
CA TYR A 343 -42.35 -2.70 19.72
C TYR A 343 -41.03 -2.26 20.36
N PHE A 344 -39.94 -2.33 19.59
CA PHE A 344 -38.59 -2.09 20.08
C PHE A 344 -37.87 -1.07 19.18
N ARG A 345 -36.92 -0.35 19.76
CA ARG A 345 -35.94 0.47 19.05
C ARG A 345 -34.52 0.14 19.50
N LEU A 346 -33.54 0.42 18.64
CA LEU A 346 -32.15 0.35 19.03
C LEU A 346 -31.79 1.47 20.01
N SER A 347 -30.73 1.23 20.79
CA SER A 347 -30.14 2.18 21.74
C SER A 347 -29.54 3.42 21.05
N TYR A 348 -29.26 3.32 19.75
CA TYR A 348 -28.72 4.37 18.89
C TYR A 348 -29.64 4.66 17.68
N PRO A 349 -29.60 5.88 17.14
CA PRO A 349 -30.31 6.22 15.90
C PRO A 349 -29.67 5.52 14.69
N VAL A 350 -30.50 5.06 13.76
CA VAL A 350 -30.07 4.54 12.46
C VAL A 350 -30.50 5.54 11.39
N THR A 351 -29.53 6.08 10.66
CA THR A 351 -29.72 7.06 9.57
C THR A 351 -29.95 6.41 8.23
#